data_AF-A0AA42YJX4-F1
#
_entry.id   AF-A0AA42YJX4-F1
#
_cell.length_a   1.000
_cell.length_b   1.000
_cell.length_c   1.000
_cell.angle_alpha   90.00
_cell.angle_beta   90.00
_cell.angle_gamma   90.00
#
_symmetry.space_group_name_H-M   'P 1'
#
loop_
_entity.id
_entity.type
_entity.pdbx_description
1 polymer ?
#
loop_
_entity_poly.entity_id
_entity_poly.type
_entity_poly.pdbx_seq_one_letter_code
_entity_poly.pdbx_strand_id
1 'polypeptide(L)'
;MNEPPRPELAADVFLLYELSLAVGTSLDCRTNSEHFLEVLMARKDLAYAAVWLDAAAAAPLASRCPWIAEAETGFVLTAALPELPTRDRWRPPDDPLARELRRRGPFSIAAEGELAVLPLGGIGFLELRSTSGRPRFDEAQLARLASVVGKFAVSIEGCLAHSRVVQEIERSAAAEAGLKVATGRLSTLIENLPSGVLFEDEARRLRHVNRGFCDLFGIPAPPESLAGADCAEAARQSAPLFADPEGFLAGVERVLARGEVVIGESLGLADGRTFERDYVPLARGGARGHLWHYRDVTESRLAGERLRAEQERARLLLRNALDAFLSIDAEGRVTEWNPQAELVFGIPAEEAMGRPMAELIVPPEHREGHARGMERYLRTGEGSVLNRRIEIEALRRDGTKFPVELSIYPIGQGDTYTFSAFIRDISERREIERMKDELISTVSHELRTPLTSLRGFVELMRERDYPRERREEFLAIIHDETMRLSRLLDDFLDIQRLEAGRYELELEPLELAPVLAETVELFRSRSGGHPLELEVDDELPAVPVDLDRLRQVVVNLLSNAVKF
;
A
#
# COMPACT_ATOMS: atom_id res chain seq x y z
N MET A 1 -81.47 -74.96 23.94
CA MET A 1 -81.72 -73.53 24.23
C MET A 1 -80.41 -72.80 24.04
N ASN A 2 -80.19 -72.26 22.84
CA ASN A 2 -79.12 -71.30 22.59
C ASN A 2 -79.67 -69.93 23.02
N GLU A 3 -79.23 -69.42 24.16
CA GLU A 3 -79.34 -67.98 24.39
C GLU A 3 -78.50 -67.27 23.33
N PRO A 4 -79.05 -66.28 22.59
CA PRO A 4 -78.24 -65.46 21.72
C PRO A 4 -77.20 -64.72 22.56
N PRO A 5 -75.96 -64.54 22.06
CA PRO A 5 -74.97 -63.75 22.79
C PRO A 5 -75.53 -62.35 23.04
N ARG A 6 -75.35 -61.86 24.28
CA ARG A 6 -75.76 -60.50 24.66
C ARG A 6 -75.21 -59.49 23.63
N PRO A 7 -76.01 -58.54 23.13
CA PRO A 7 -75.61 -57.63 22.05
C PRO A 7 -74.34 -56.82 22.34
N GLU A 8 -73.97 -56.64 23.62
CA GLU A 8 -72.73 -55.99 24.05
C GLU A 8 -71.46 -56.80 23.74
N LEU A 9 -71.53 -58.14 23.79
CA LEU A 9 -70.37 -59.02 23.51
C LEU A 9 -70.01 -59.08 22.01
N ALA A 10 -71.00 -58.99 21.13
CA ALA A 10 -70.77 -58.99 19.68
C ALA A 10 -70.18 -57.65 19.20
N ALA A 11 -70.60 -56.53 19.79
CA ALA A 11 -70.04 -55.21 19.51
C ALA A 11 -68.57 -55.09 19.95
N ASP A 12 -68.23 -55.63 21.12
CA ASP A 12 -66.84 -55.64 21.63
C ASP A 12 -65.89 -56.47 20.75
N VAL A 13 -66.35 -57.63 20.22
CA VAL A 13 -65.53 -58.47 19.33
C VAL A 13 -65.33 -57.82 17.95
N PHE A 14 -66.38 -57.20 17.40
CA PHE A 14 -66.31 -56.50 16.12
C PHE A 14 -65.33 -55.32 16.20
N LEU A 15 -65.40 -54.54 17.27
CA LEU A 15 -64.48 -53.43 17.49
C LEU A 15 -63.03 -53.88 17.67
N LEU A 16 -62.76 -54.96 18.43
CA LEU A 16 -61.40 -55.49 18.58
C LEU A 16 -60.83 -55.99 17.24
N TYR A 17 -61.71 -56.50 16.36
CA TYR A 17 -61.33 -56.87 14.99
C TYR A 17 -61.01 -55.63 14.13
N GLU A 18 -61.86 -54.60 14.15
CA GLU A 18 -61.59 -53.34 13.42
C GLU A 18 -60.33 -52.64 13.94
N LEU A 19 -60.12 -52.59 15.26
CA LEU A 19 -58.88 -52.07 15.85
C LEU A 19 -57.67 -52.87 15.39
N SER A 20 -57.77 -54.20 15.31
CA SER A 20 -56.68 -55.02 14.80
C SER A 20 -56.41 -54.82 13.31
N LEU A 21 -57.39 -54.37 12.52
CA LEU A 21 -57.22 -53.99 11.11
C LEU A 21 -56.62 -52.58 10.97
N ALA A 22 -56.92 -51.67 11.91
CA ALA A 22 -56.39 -50.31 11.93
C ALA A 22 -54.90 -50.23 12.31
N VAL A 23 -54.34 -51.30 12.90
CA VAL A 23 -52.92 -51.35 13.28
C VAL A 23 -52.03 -51.49 12.04
N GLY A 24 -51.10 -50.54 11.84
CA GLY A 24 -50.05 -50.65 10.81
C GLY A 24 -50.50 -50.26 9.41
N THR A 25 -51.54 -49.44 9.29
CA THR A 25 -52.00 -48.90 8.02
C THR A 25 -51.08 -47.83 7.42
N SER A 26 -50.16 -47.28 8.23
CA SER A 26 -49.18 -46.28 7.81
C SER A 26 -47.81 -46.51 8.47
N LEU A 27 -46.74 -46.16 7.75
CA LEU A 27 -45.37 -46.08 8.28
C LEU A 27 -45.09 -44.73 8.96
N ASP A 28 -46.00 -43.77 8.84
CA ASP A 28 -45.96 -42.52 9.59
C ASP A 28 -46.58 -42.73 10.98
N CYS A 29 -45.79 -42.41 12.02
CA CYS A 29 -46.19 -42.64 13.40
C CYS A 29 -47.46 -41.86 13.79
N ARG A 30 -47.65 -40.65 13.26
CA ARG A 30 -48.81 -39.82 13.60
C ARG A 30 -50.06 -40.36 12.90
N THR A 31 -49.99 -40.60 11.59
CA THR A 31 -51.13 -41.13 10.82
C THR A 31 -51.57 -42.51 11.34
N ASN A 32 -50.62 -43.38 11.68
CA ASN A 32 -50.93 -44.70 12.26
C ASN A 32 -51.62 -44.56 13.64
N SER A 33 -51.15 -43.63 14.48
CA SER A 33 -51.79 -43.33 15.77
C SER A 33 -53.19 -42.72 15.61
N GLU A 34 -53.37 -41.74 14.73
CA GLU A 34 -54.67 -41.11 14.47
C GLU A 34 -55.70 -42.14 14.02
N HIS A 35 -55.36 -42.98 13.04
CA HIS A 35 -56.27 -43.99 12.53
C HIS A 35 -56.68 -45.02 13.60
N PHE A 36 -55.73 -45.46 14.43
CA PHE A 36 -56.02 -46.35 15.55
C PHE A 36 -56.93 -45.69 16.60
N LEU A 37 -56.68 -44.42 16.92
CA LEU A 37 -57.50 -43.66 17.86
C LEU A 37 -58.91 -43.39 17.32
N GLU A 38 -59.07 -43.12 16.03
CA GLU A 38 -60.39 -42.92 15.39
C GLU A 38 -61.28 -44.15 15.55
N VAL A 39 -60.75 -45.33 15.24
CA VAL A 39 -61.47 -46.60 15.39
C VAL A 39 -61.74 -46.89 16.87
N LEU A 40 -60.78 -46.57 17.76
CA LEU A 40 -60.97 -46.72 19.20
C LEU A 40 -62.07 -45.80 19.74
N MET A 41 -62.19 -44.59 19.19
CA MET A 41 -63.16 -43.57 19.60
C MET A 41 -64.57 -43.82 19.08
N ALA A 42 -64.78 -44.79 18.18
CA ALA A 42 -66.12 -45.27 17.82
C ALA A 42 -66.86 -45.92 19.01
N ARG A 43 -66.14 -46.21 20.10
CA ARG A 43 -66.67 -46.61 21.40
C ARG A 43 -67.46 -45.50 22.08
N LYS A 44 -68.73 -45.79 22.41
CA LYS A 44 -69.64 -44.84 23.09
C LYS A 44 -69.26 -44.53 24.54
N ASP A 45 -68.35 -45.30 25.14
CA ASP A 45 -67.90 -45.16 26.53
C ASP A 45 -66.65 -44.28 26.69
N LEU A 46 -65.96 -43.92 25.60
CA LEU A 46 -64.78 -43.07 25.63
C LEU A 46 -65.11 -41.61 25.30
N ALA A 47 -64.55 -40.68 26.06
CA ALA A 47 -64.61 -39.25 25.82
C ALA A 47 -63.33 -38.70 25.19
N TYR A 48 -62.19 -39.36 25.40
CA TYR A 48 -60.89 -38.92 24.93
C TYR A 48 -59.90 -40.09 24.85
N ALA A 49 -59.02 -40.07 23.86
CA ALA A 49 -57.93 -41.02 23.71
C ALA A 49 -56.68 -40.33 23.13
N ALA A 50 -55.49 -40.66 23.65
CA ALA A 50 -54.23 -40.02 23.29
C ALA A 50 -53.03 -40.98 23.35
N VAL A 51 -52.11 -40.83 22.39
CA VAL A 51 -50.88 -41.63 22.31
C VAL A 51 -49.67 -40.77 22.69
N TRP A 52 -49.02 -41.15 23.80
CA TRP A 52 -47.84 -40.51 24.34
C TRP A 52 -46.62 -41.42 24.14
N LEU A 53 -45.52 -40.87 23.62
CA LEU A 53 -44.25 -41.56 23.46
C LEU A 53 -43.19 -41.00 24.41
N ASP A 54 -42.23 -41.81 24.83
CA ASP A 54 -41.05 -41.32 25.56
C ASP A 54 -40.26 -40.34 24.67
N ALA A 55 -39.75 -39.25 25.24
CA ALA A 55 -38.94 -38.27 24.52
C ALA A 55 -37.72 -38.90 23.83
N ALA A 56 -37.09 -39.91 24.44
CA ALA A 56 -36.00 -40.66 23.82
C ALA A 56 -36.49 -41.50 22.63
N ALA A 57 -37.68 -42.09 22.72
CA ALA A 57 -38.29 -42.87 21.64
C ALA A 57 -38.77 -41.98 20.48
N ALA A 58 -39.26 -40.78 20.79
CA ALA A 58 -39.80 -39.79 19.85
C ALA A 58 -38.75 -38.86 19.23
N ALA A 59 -37.49 -38.89 19.70
CA ALA A 59 -36.38 -38.11 19.13
C ALA A 59 -36.28 -38.16 17.58
N PRO A 60 -36.52 -39.30 16.90
CA PRO A 60 -36.49 -39.38 15.43
C PRO A 60 -37.65 -38.63 14.73
N LEU A 61 -38.66 -38.17 15.45
CA LEU A 61 -39.80 -37.43 14.92
C LEU A 61 -39.60 -35.89 15.08
N ALA A 62 -38.62 -35.46 15.88
CA ALA A 62 -38.38 -34.08 16.27
C ALA A 62 -38.21 -33.09 15.10
N SER A 63 -37.60 -33.50 13.98
CA SER A 63 -37.36 -32.62 12.83
C SER A 63 -38.58 -32.40 11.93
N ARG A 64 -39.63 -33.22 12.07
CA ARG A 64 -40.80 -33.25 11.15
C ARG A 64 -42.10 -32.78 11.80
N CYS A 65 -42.07 -32.46 13.09
CA CYS A 65 -43.26 -32.12 13.86
C CYS A 65 -43.03 -30.80 14.61
N PRO A 66 -43.53 -29.65 14.11
CA PRO A 66 -43.30 -28.34 14.71
C PRO A 66 -43.97 -28.13 16.08
N TRP A 67 -44.67 -29.13 16.61
CA TRP A 67 -45.30 -29.16 17.95
C TRP A 67 -44.53 -29.96 19.00
N ILE A 68 -43.37 -30.53 18.65
CA ILE A 68 -42.44 -31.13 19.62
C ILE A 68 -41.69 -29.98 20.31
N ALA A 69 -42.39 -29.25 21.17
CA ALA A 69 -41.74 -28.48 22.22
C ALA A 69 -41.45 -29.45 23.35
N GLU A 70 -40.19 -29.50 23.82
CA GLU A 70 -39.78 -30.30 24.98
C GLU A 70 -40.80 -30.12 26.11
N ALA A 71 -41.67 -31.12 26.32
CA ALA A 71 -42.45 -31.16 27.53
C ALA A 71 -41.45 -31.45 28.65
N GLU A 72 -41.41 -30.62 29.70
CA GLU A 72 -40.55 -30.73 30.89
C GLU A 72 -40.63 -32.11 31.62
N THR A 73 -41.42 -33.05 31.10
CA THR A 73 -41.84 -34.32 31.71
C THR A 73 -41.31 -35.58 31.00
N GLY A 74 -40.64 -35.44 29.85
CA GLY A 74 -39.97 -36.54 29.15
C GLY A 74 -40.89 -37.42 28.28
N PHE A 75 -42.11 -36.97 27.96
CA PHE A 75 -43.00 -37.63 26.99
C PHE A 75 -43.47 -36.64 25.91
N VAL A 76 -43.72 -37.15 24.71
CA VAL A 76 -44.13 -36.42 23.51
C VAL A 76 -45.48 -36.97 23.03
N LEU A 77 -46.49 -36.11 22.90
CA LEU A 77 -47.76 -36.53 22.30
C LEU A 77 -47.60 -36.69 20.78
N THR A 78 -48.05 -37.83 20.25
CA THR A 78 -48.08 -38.09 18.80
C THR A 78 -49.44 -37.87 18.15
N ALA A 79 -50.55 -38.20 18.83
CA ALA A 79 -51.91 -38.01 18.35
C ALA A 79 -52.93 -38.01 19.52
N ALA A 80 -54.06 -37.31 19.38
CA ALA A 80 -55.16 -37.31 20.35
C ALA A 80 -56.52 -36.99 19.71
N LEU A 81 -57.62 -37.55 20.26
CA LEU A 81 -59.02 -37.32 19.84
C LEU A 81 -59.97 -37.31 21.05
N PRO A 82 -61.07 -36.53 21.06
CA PRO A 82 -61.33 -35.33 20.25
C PRO A 82 -60.57 -34.11 20.83
N GLU A 83 -60.23 -33.13 19.99
CA GLU A 83 -59.45 -31.94 20.36
C GLU A 83 -60.01 -31.23 21.62
N LEU A 84 -59.17 -31.00 22.65
CA LEU A 84 -59.53 -30.21 23.82
C LEU A 84 -59.35 -28.70 23.54
N PRO A 85 -60.23 -27.80 24.02
CA PRO A 85 -60.31 -26.44 23.48
C PRO A 85 -59.17 -25.47 23.85
N THR A 86 -58.27 -25.82 24.77
CA THR A 86 -57.24 -24.88 25.25
C THR A 86 -55.91 -25.54 25.59
N ARG A 87 -54.82 -25.00 25.02
CA ARG A 87 -53.41 -25.40 25.25
C ARG A 87 -53.00 -25.40 26.73
N ASP A 88 -53.61 -24.58 27.58
CA ASP A 88 -53.29 -24.47 29.02
C ASP A 88 -53.74 -25.68 29.88
N ARG A 89 -54.51 -26.61 29.32
CA ARG A 89 -54.86 -27.89 29.97
C ARG A 89 -53.96 -29.06 29.59
N TRP A 90 -52.97 -28.84 28.73
CA TRP A 90 -51.92 -29.81 28.44
C TRP A 90 -50.92 -29.83 29.59
N ARG A 91 -51.39 -30.18 30.79
CA ARG A 91 -50.49 -30.64 31.84
C ARG A 91 -50.28 -32.13 31.60
N PRO A 92 -49.03 -32.59 31.39
CA PRO A 92 -48.70 -33.99 31.51
C PRO A 92 -49.20 -34.47 32.89
N PRO A 93 -49.55 -35.75 33.06
CA PRO A 93 -50.12 -36.19 34.32
C PRO A 93 -49.07 -36.04 35.43
N ASP A 94 -49.16 -34.96 36.19
CA ASP A 94 -48.66 -34.84 37.56
C ASP A 94 -49.49 -35.72 38.53
N ASP A 95 -50.44 -36.46 37.96
CA ASP A 95 -51.28 -37.46 38.58
C ASP A 95 -50.40 -38.56 39.23
N PRO A 96 -50.55 -38.85 40.53
CA PRO A 96 -49.88 -39.96 41.21
C PRO A 96 -49.88 -41.28 40.42
N LEU A 97 -50.88 -41.52 39.56
CA LEU A 97 -50.99 -42.70 38.70
C LEU A 97 -49.88 -42.82 37.65
N ALA A 98 -49.40 -41.73 37.04
CA ALA A 98 -48.30 -41.79 36.06
C ALA A 98 -46.95 -42.08 36.72
N ARG A 99 -46.76 -41.58 37.96
CA ARG A 99 -45.62 -41.91 38.82
C ARG A 99 -45.69 -43.35 39.34
N GLU A 100 -46.89 -43.86 39.65
CA GLU A 100 -47.15 -45.26 40.02
C GLU A 100 -46.82 -46.21 38.85
N LEU A 101 -47.18 -45.84 37.61
CA LEU A 101 -46.87 -46.58 36.38
C LEU A 101 -45.35 -46.67 36.12
N ARG A 102 -44.59 -45.59 36.35
CA ARG A 102 -43.11 -45.65 36.33
C ARG A 102 -42.53 -46.63 37.37
N ARG A 103 -43.22 -46.86 38.50
CA ARG A 103 -42.77 -47.77 39.58
C ARG A 103 -43.21 -49.23 39.38
N ARG A 104 -44.37 -49.48 38.76
CA ARG A 104 -44.97 -50.83 38.59
C ARG A 104 -44.46 -51.59 37.35
N GLY A 105 -43.72 -50.92 36.46
CA GLY A 105 -43.08 -51.53 35.30
C GLY A 105 -43.94 -51.50 34.02
N PRO A 106 -43.34 -51.81 32.86
CA PRO A 106 -43.87 -51.50 31.51
C PRO A 106 -45.15 -52.26 31.08
N PHE A 107 -45.84 -52.95 32.01
CA PHE A 107 -47.00 -53.80 31.68
C PHE A 107 -48.20 -53.65 32.64
N SER A 108 -48.16 -52.74 33.60
CA SER A 108 -49.29 -52.56 34.53
C SER A 108 -50.36 -51.65 33.92
N ILE A 109 -51.56 -52.20 33.72
CA ILE A 109 -52.77 -51.43 33.43
C ILE A 109 -53.16 -50.69 34.71
N ALA A 110 -53.26 -49.37 34.65
CA ALA A 110 -53.75 -48.56 35.77
C ALA A 110 -55.04 -47.87 35.35
N ALA A 111 -56.11 -48.09 36.12
CA ALA A 111 -57.39 -47.42 35.94
C ALA A 111 -57.82 -46.80 37.28
N GLU A 112 -57.97 -45.49 37.31
CA GLU A 112 -58.42 -44.74 38.49
C GLU A 112 -59.52 -43.77 38.08
N GLY A 113 -60.73 -43.98 38.61
CA GLY A 113 -61.91 -43.18 38.26
C GLY A 113 -62.28 -43.25 36.78
N GLU A 114 -62.11 -42.13 36.08
CA GLU A 114 -62.44 -41.93 34.67
C GLU A 114 -61.24 -42.11 33.72
N LEU A 115 -60.04 -42.37 34.24
CA LEU A 115 -58.78 -42.47 33.49
C LEU A 115 -58.29 -43.93 33.42
N ALA A 116 -57.89 -44.38 32.23
CA ALA A 116 -57.15 -45.62 32.04
C ALA A 116 -55.91 -45.39 31.19
N VAL A 117 -54.81 -46.05 31.55
CA VAL A 117 -53.55 -45.99 30.82
C VAL A 117 -53.11 -47.41 30.46
N LEU A 118 -52.84 -47.63 29.18
CA LEU A 118 -52.29 -48.89 28.67
C LEU A 118 -50.86 -48.67 28.18
N PRO A 119 -49.89 -49.49 28.60
CA PRO A 119 -48.53 -49.33 28.16
C PRO A 119 -48.37 -49.74 26.68
N LEU A 120 -47.58 -48.97 25.95
CA LEU A 120 -47.12 -49.32 24.60
C LEU A 120 -45.74 -49.98 24.70
N GLY A 121 -45.56 -50.91 25.65
CA GLY A 121 -44.26 -51.47 25.98
C GLY A 121 -43.31 -50.41 26.56
N GLY A 122 -42.08 -50.33 26.00
CA GLY A 122 -41.05 -49.40 26.46
C GLY A 122 -41.02 -48.04 25.75
N ILE A 123 -41.90 -47.81 24.77
CA ILE A 123 -41.85 -46.60 23.93
C ILE A 123 -42.85 -45.52 24.34
N GLY A 124 -43.79 -45.82 25.24
CA GLY A 124 -44.83 -44.87 25.63
C GLY A 124 -46.07 -45.51 26.25
N PHE A 125 -47.19 -44.79 26.22
CA PHE A 125 -48.47 -45.24 26.72
C PHE A 125 -49.65 -44.65 25.93
N LEU A 126 -50.77 -45.37 25.96
CA LEU A 126 -52.08 -44.95 25.46
C LEU A 126 -52.93 -44.49 26.66
N GLU A 127 -53.39 -43.25 26.62
CA GLU A 127 -54.28 -42.65 27.61
C GLU A 127 -55.73 -42.69 27.11
N LEU A 128 -56.66 -43.11 27.97
CA LEU A 128 -58.09 -43.18 27.70
C LEU A 128 -58.87 -42.50 28.82
N ARG A 129 -59.91 -41.74 28.48
CA ARG A 129 -60.84 -41.15 29.46
C ARG A 129 -62.28 -41.50 29.16
N SER A 130 -63.04 -41.83 30.19
CA SER A 130 -64.48 -42.13 30.11
C SER A 130 -65.33 -40.86 30.02
N THR A 131 -66.54 -40.97 29.49
CA THR A 131 -67.58 -39.93 29.61
C THR A 131 -68.05 -39.81 31.07
N SER A 132 -68.33 -38.58 31.50
CA SER A 132 -68.52 -38.22 32.91
C SER A 132 -69.68 -38.98 33.58
N GLY A 133 -69.39 -39.69 34.67
CA GLY A 133 -70.41 -40.20 35.60
C GLY A 133 -70.73 -41.71 35.64
N ARG A 134 -69.94 -42.60 35.01
CA ARG A 134 -70.02 -44.06 35.26
C ARG A 134 -68.67 -44.63 35.69
N PRO A 135 -68.57 -45.41 36.79
CA PRO A 135 -67.30 -45.92 37.26
C PRO A 135 -66.90 -47.21 36.51
N ARG A 136 -65.59 -47.29 36.26
CA ARG A 136 -64.76 -48.46 35.95
C ARG A 136 -64.86 -49.04 34.56
N PHE A 137 -63.84 -48.73 33.76
CA PHE A 137 -63.31 -49.67 32.77
C PHE A 137 -63.28 -51.08 33.39
N ASP A 138 -63.97 -52.04 32.77
CA ASP A 138 -63.94 -53.43 33.18
C ASP A 138 -62.53 -54.01 32.95
N GLU A 139 -61.96 -54.64 33.96
CA GLU A 139 -60.62 -55.25 33.92
C GLU A 139 -60.54 -56.30 32.80
N ALA A 140 -61.63 -57.04 32.54
CA ALA A 140 -61.69 -57.99 31.44
C ALA A 140 -61.73 -57.31 30.06
N GLN A 141 -62.36 -56.14 29.93
CA GLN A 141 -62.36 -55.35 28.70
C GLN A 141 -61.00 -54.70 28.44
N LEU A 142 -60.35 -54.16 29.47
CA LEU A 142 -59.00 -53.61 29.37
C LEU A 142 -57.97 -54.69 29.03
N ALA A 143 -58.10 -55.89 29.61
CA ALA A 143 -57.24 -57.03 29.26
C ALA A 143 -57.40 -57.46 27.79
N ARG A 144 -58.62 -57.43 27.25
CA ARG A 144 -58.88 -57.69 25.83
C ARG A 144 -58.28 -56.60 24.93
N LEU A 145 -58.46 -55.32 25.30
CA LEU A 145 -57.89 -54.19 24.56
C LEU A 145 -56.35 -54.20 24.60
N ALA A 146 -55.75 -54.59 25.73
CA ALA A 146 -54.30 -54.69 25.90
C ALA A 146 -53.65 -55.62 24.86
N SER A 147 -54.33 -56.68 24.43
CA SER A 147 -53.82 -57.57 23.38
C SER A 147 -53.71 -56.86 22.02
N VAL A 148 -54.66 -55.99 21.68
CA VAL A 148 -54.65 -55.22 20.42
C VAL A 148 -53.69 -54.03 20.52
N VAL A 149 -53.65 -53.38 21.69
CA VAL A 149 -52.69 -52.31 22.01
C VAL A 149 -51.25 -52.82 21.97
N GLY A 150 -50.99 -54.08 22.34
CA GLY A 150 -49.69 -54.72 22.15
C GLY A 150 -49.27 -54.82 20.68
N LYS A 151 -50.20 -55.15 19.77
CA LYS A 151 -49.93 -55.13 18.31
C LYS A 151 -49.71 -53.72 17.80
N PHE A 152 -50.50 -52.76 18.29
CA PHE A 152 -50.35 -51.34 17.97
C PHE A 152 -48.99 -50.81 18.42
N ALA A 153 -48.51 -51.18 19.60
CA ALA A 153 -47.18 -50.79 20.10
C ALA A 153 -46.05 -51.27 19.18
N VAL A 154 -46.09 -52.53 18.72
CA VAL A 154 -45.11 -53.08 17.76
C VAL A 154 -45.15 -52.31 16.43
N SER A 155 -46.34 -51.92 15.98
CA SER A 155 -46.53 -51.13 14.76
C SER A 155 -45.90 -49.74 14.88
N ILE A 156 -46.13 -49.04 15.99
CA ILE A 156 -45.53 -47.73 16.27
C ILE A 156 -44.01 -47.83 16.42
N GLU A 157 -43.50 -48.88 17.06
CA GLU A 157 -42.06 -49.16 17.13
C GLU A 157 -41.46 -49.31 15.72
N GLY A 158 -42.17 -49.98 14.81
CA GLY A 158 -41.82 -50.06 13.39
C GLY A 158 -41.78 -48.70 12.69
N CYS A 159 -42.77 -47.82 12.92
CA CYS A 159 -42.78 -46.45 12.40
C CYS A 159 -41.59 -45.61 12.91
N LEU A 160 -41.25 -45.75 14.19
CA LEU A 160 -40.11 -45.05 14.81
C LEU A 160 -38.77 -45.56 14.27
N ALA A 161 -38.63 -46.87 14.07
CA ALA A 161 -37.45 -47.47 13.45
C ALA A 161 -37.29 -47.00 11.99
N HIS A 162 -38.38 -46.98 11.22
CA HIS A 162 -38.38 -46.45 9.85
C HIS A 162 -37.95 -44.99 9.80
N SER A 163 -38.49 -44.14 10.69
CA SER A 163 -38.14 -42.71 10.77
C SER A 163 -36.65 -42.49 11.08
N ARG A 164 -36.04 -43.31 11.93
CA ARG A 164 -34.58 -43.26 12.20
C ARG A 164 -33.76 -43.56 10.95
N VAL A 165 -34.13 -44.61 10.22
CA VAL A 165 -33.42 -45.02 9.00
C VAL A 165 -33.51 -43.91 7.94
N VAL A 166 -34.70 -43.31 7.77
CA VAL A 166 -34.89 -42.20 6.82
C VAL A 166 -34.01 -40.99 7.21
N GLN A 167 -33.99 -40.60 8.49
CA GLN A 167 -33.16 -39.49 8.95
C GLN A 167 -31.66 -39.74 8.75
N GLU A 168 -31.19 -40.97 8.97
CA GLU A 168 -29.78 -41.32 8.76
C GLU A 168 -29.41 -41.23 7.28
N ILE A 169 -30.28 -41.72 6.39
CA ILE A 169 -30.09 -41.61 4.93
C ILE A 169 -30.04 -40.14 4.50
N GLU A 170 -30.96 -39.30 4.98
CA GLU A 170 -30.99 -37.87 4.65
C GLU A 170 -29.72 -37.14 5.15
N ARG A 171 -29.26 -37.43 6.37
CA ARG A 171 -28.02 -36.86 6.93
C ARG A 171 -26.79 -37.27 6.13
N SER A 172 -26.69 -38.54 5.77
CA SER A 172 -25.58 -39.07 4.97
C SER A 172 -25.53 -38.39 3.59
N ALA A 173 -26.68 -38.29 2.91
CA ALA A 173 -26.79 -37.62 1.62
C ALA A 173 -26.44 -36.12 1.68
N ALA A 174 -26.87 -35.42 2.75
CA ALA A 174 -26.53 -34.01 2.95
C ALA A 174 -25.03 -33.81 3.21
N ALA A 175 -24.40 -34.69 3.99
CA ALA A 175 -22.96 -34.65 4.23
C ALA A 175 -22.16 -34.91 2.94
N GLU A 176 -22.58 -35.89 2.14
CA GLU A 176 -21.96 -36.20 0.84
C GLU A 176 -22.09 -35.03 -0.14
N ALA A 177 -23.27 -34.42 -0.23
CA ALA A 177 -23.49 -33.23 -1.06
C ALA A 177 -22.64 -32.04 -0.60
N GLY A 178 -22.55 -31.81 0.72
CA GLY A 178 -21.71 -30.77 1.31
C GLY A 178 -20.23 -30.96 0.98
N LEU A 179 -19.73 -32.20 1.09
CA LEU A 179 -18.36 -32.55 0.73
C LEU A 179 -18.11 -32.33 -0.77
N LYS A 180 -19.06 -32.72 -1.64
CA LYS A 180 -18.96 -32.52 -3.08
C LYS A 180 -18.89 -31.04 -3.46
N VAL A 181 -19.70 -30.20 -2.82
CA VAL A 181 -19.66 -28.74 -3.03
C VAL A 181 -18.35 -28.13 -2.53
N ALA A 182 -17.89 -28.51 -1.33
CA ALA A 182 -16.62 -28.01 -0.78
C ALA A 182 -15.42 -28.41 -1.66
N THR A 183 -15.36 -29.67 -2.10
CA THR A 183 -14.31 -30.19 -2.98
C THR A 183 -14.33 -29.52 -4.36
N GLY A 184 -15.53 -29.30 -4.91
CA GLY A 184 -15.71 -28.57 -6.17
C GLY A 184 -15.20 -27.13 -6.09
N ARG A 185 -15.54 -26.42 -5.01
CA ARG A 185 -15.05 -25.04 -4.77
C ARG A 185 -13.52 -24.95 -4.69
N LEU A 186 -12.88 -25.85 -3.93
CA LEU A 186 -11.41 -25.87 -3.84
C LEU A 186 -10.76 -26.16 -5.19
N SER A 187 -11.31 -27.10 -5.95
CA SER A 187 -10.80 -27.44 -7.29
C SER A 187 -10.89 -26.24 -8.23
N THR A 188 -12.03 -25.53 -8.26
CA THR A 188 -12.19 -24.32 -9.07
C THR A 188 -11.21 -23.21 -8.67
N LEU A 189 -10.98 -23.01 -7.37
CA LEU A 189 -10.00 -22.01 -6.91
C LEU A 189 -8.60 -22.34 -7.41
N ILE A 190 -8.14 -23.58 -7.23
CA ILE A 190 -6.81 -24.02 -7.66
C ILE A 190 -6.65 -23.91 -9.19
N GLU A 191 -7.67 -24.28 -9.97
CA GLU A 191 -7.66 -24.19 -11.43
C GLU A 191 -7.54 -22.75 -11.97
N ASN A 192 -8.12 -21.78 -11.26
CA ASN A 192 -8.14 -20.38 -11.70
C ASN A 192 -7.05 -19.52 -11.02
N LEU A 193 -6.13 -20.14 -10.26
CA LEU A 193 -4.98 -19.40 -9.73
C LEU A 193 -4.07 -18.94 -10.89
N PRO A 194 -3.63 -17.67 -10.92
CA PRO A 194 -2.68 -17.15 -11.92
C PRO A 194 -1.24 -17.63 -11.65
N SER A 195 -1.09 -18.79 -11.05
CA SER A 195 0.15 -19.39 -10.60
C SER A 195 0.12 -20.89 -10.87
N GLY A 196 1.28 -21.49 -11.11
CA GLY A 196 1.40 -22.92 -11.34
C GLY A 196 1.42 -23.70 -10.04
N VAL A 197 0.50 -24.64 -9.89
CA VAL A 197 0.45 -25.57 -8.75
C VAL A 197 0.66 -26.98 -9.28
N LEU A 198 1.59 -27.71 -8.67
CA LEU A 198 1.91 -29.09 -8.98
C LEU A 198 2.00 -29.89 -7.69
N PHE A 199 1.28 -31.00 -7.59
CA PHE A 199 1.34 -31.94 -6.48
C PHE A 199 1.68 -33.34 -6.98
N GLU A 200 2.72 -33.91 -6.42
CA GLU A 200 3.21 -35.26 -6.71
C GLU A 200 3.25 -36.12 -5.46
N ASP A 201 3.16 -37.44 -5.60
CA ASP A 201 3.30 -38.37 -4.47
C ASP A 201 4.78 -38.67 -4.12
N GLU A 202 4.99 -39.48 -3.08
CA GLU A 202 6.33 -39.92 -2.63
C GLU A 202 7.11 -40.70 -3.71
N ALA A 203 6.42 -41.26 -4.70
CA ALA A 203 7.02 -41.97 -5.83
C ALA A 203 7.27 -41.04 -7.03
N ARG A 204 7.17 -39.71 -6.84
CA ARG A 204 7.38 -38.68 -7.88
C ARG A 204 6.40 -38.82 -9.04
N ARG A 205 5.19 -39.31 -8.76
CA ARG A 205 4.09 -39.38 -9.73
C ARG A 205 3.17 -38.19 -9.57
N LEU A 206 2.88 -37.53 -10.68
CA LEU A 206 1.98 -36.38 -10.71
C LEU A 206 0.57 -36.79 -10.28
N ARG A 207 0.05 -36.15 -9.23
CA ARG A 207 -1.31 -36.39 -8.71
C ARG A 207 -2.25 -35.26 -9.04
N HIS A 208 -1.76 -34.03 -9.04
CA HIS A 208 -2.54 -32.87 -9.43
C HIS A 208 -1.64 -31.80 -10.05
N VAL A 209 -2.17 -31.12 -11.05
CA VAL A 209 -1.57 -29.93 -11.65
C VAL A 209 -2.72 -29.02 -12.06
N ASN A 210 -2.54 -27.71 -11.95
CA ASN A 210 -3.56 -26.76 -12.39
C ASN A 210 -3.26 -26.22 -13.79
N ARG A 211 -4.25 -25.58 -14.41
CA ARG A 211 -4.05 -24.91 -15.70
C ARG A 211 -2.95 -23.85 -15.68
N GLY A 212 -2.82 -23.09 -14.59
CA GLY A 212 -1.78 -22.07 -14.44
C GLY A 212 -0.36 -22.64 -14.60
N PHE A 213 -0.10 -23.88 -14.19
CA PHE A 213 1.19 -24.52 -14.38
C PHE A 213 1.45 -24.82 -15.85
N CYS A 214 0.47 -25.39 -16.56
CA CYS A 214 0.59 -25.63 -17.99
C CYS A 214 0.83 -24.33 -18.76
N ASP A 215 0.11 -23.26 -18.43
CA ASP A 215 0.24 -21.96 -19.09
C ASP A 215 1.63 -21.33 -18.82
N LEU A 216 2.12 -21.35 -17.58
CA LEU A 216 3.44 -20.80 -17.23
C LEU A 216 4.58 -21.50 -17.97
N PHE A 217 4.54 -22.83 -18.03
CA PHE A 217 5.56 -23.66 -18.66
C PHE A 217 5.31 -23.93 -20.15
N GLY A 218 4.24 -23.39 -20.73
CA GLY A 218 3.90 -23.55 -22.16
C GLY A 218 3.58 -24.98 -22.56
N ILE A 219 3.00 -25.79 -21.66
CA ILE A 219 2.67 -27.20 -21.90
C ILE A 219 1.36 -27.27 -22.70
N PRO A 220 1.36 -27.75 -23.96
CA PRO A 220 0.17 -27.76 -24.82
C PRO A 220 -0.71 -28.99 -24.54
N ALA A 221 -1.02 -29.24 -23.27
CA ALA A 221 -1.82 -30.38 -22.83
C ALA A 221 -2.73 -29.98 -21.67
N PRO A 222 -3.96 -30.52 -21.61
CA PRO A 222 -4.86 -30.26 -20.49
C PRO A 222 -4.30 -30.90 -19.20
N PRO A 223 -4.43 -30.26 -18.03
CA PRO A 223 -3.92 -30.76 -16.75
C PRO A 223 -4.25 -32.23 -16.46
N GLU A 224 -5.45 -32.67 -16.82
CA GLU A 224 -5.96 -34.02 -16.58
C GLU A 224 -5.17 -35.09 -17.35
N SER A 225 -4.59 -34.72 -18.50
CA SER A 225 -3.78 -35.64 -19.32
C SER A 225 -2.38 -35.91 -18.75
N LEU A 226 -1.94 -35.09 -17.79
CA LEU A 226 -0.62 -35.21 -17.17
C LEU A 226 -0.64 -36.12 -15.93
N ALA A 227 -1.81 -36.51 -15.44
CA ALA A 227 -1.94 -37.34 -14.25
C ALA A 227 -1.15 -38.66 -14.38
N GLY A 228 -0.33 -38.96 -13.36
CA GLY A 228 0.54 -40.15 -13.33
C GLY A 228 1.89 -40.00 -14.05
N ALA A 229 2.15 -38.86 -14.69
CA ALA A 229 3.45 -38.56 -15.28
C ALA A 229 4.58 -38.64 -14.24
N ASP A 230 5.77 -39.01 -14.68
CA ASP A 230 6.99 -39.01 -13.85
C ASP A 230 7.52 -37.57 -13.77
N CYS A 231 7.42 -36.96 -12.60
CA CYS A 231 7.84 -35.58 -12.39
C CYS A 231 9.36 -35.40 -12.46
N ALA A 232 10.16 -36.44 -12.18
CA ALA A 232 11.61 -36.36 -12.33
C ALA A 232 11.98 -36.31 -13.82
N GLU A 233 11.27 -37.04 -14.66
CA GLU A 233 11.42 -36.95 -16.11
C GLU A 233 10.89 -35.62 -16.67
N ALA A 234 9.72 -35.17 -16.20
CA ALA A 234 9.19 -33.86 -16.59
C ALA A 234 10.16 -32.72 -16.22
N ALA A 235 10.77 -32.76 -15.03
CA ALA A 235 11.79 -31.80 -14.63
C ALA A 235 13.00 -31.81 -15.56
N ARG A 236 13.48 -32.99 -16.01
CA ARG A 236 14.56 -33.10 -17.00
C ARG A 236 14.18 -32.52 -18.35
N GLN A 237 12.95 -32.76 -18.81
CA GLN A 237 12.45 -32.23 -20.07
C GLN A 237 12.26 -30.72 -20.04
N SER A 238 11.86 -30.16 -18.90
CA SER A 238 11.71 -28.72 -18.69
C SER A 238 13.01 -28.00 -18.33
N ALA A 239 14.07 -28.71 -17.95
CA ALA A 239 15.35 -28.11 -17.55
C ALA A 239 15.90 -27.10 -18.58
N PRO A 240 15.82 -27.31 -19.91
CA PRO A 240 16.28 -26.33 -20.91
C PRO A 240 15.52 -24.99 -20.92
N LEU A 241 14.36 -24.90 -20.27
CA LEU A 241 13.62 -23.64 -20.14
C LEU A 241 14.30 -22.69 -19.13
N PHE A 242 15.14 -23.21 -18.24
CA PHE A 242 15.81 -22.45 -17.20
C PHE A 242 17.18 -21.95 -17.69
N ALA A 243 17.61 -20.80 -17.17
CA ALA A 243 18.90 -20.21 -17.49
C ALA A 243 20.09 -21.10 -17.01
N ASP A 244 19.88 -21.87 -15.94
CA ASP A 244 20.81 -22.87 -15.42
C ASP A 244 20.10 -24.24 -15.28
N PRO A 245 20.08 -25.06 -16.35
CA PRO A 245 19.41 -26.36 -16.34
C PRO A 245 19.96 -27.35 -15.31
N GLU A 246 21.29 -27.40 -15.14
CA GLU A 246 21.94 -28.32 -14.20
C GLU A 246 21.68 -27.89 -12.74
N GLY A 247 21.79 -26.59 -12.47
CA GLY A 247 21.48 -26.02 -11.16
C GLY A 247 20.01 -26.19 -10.77
N PHE A 248 19.08 -26.05 -11.72
CA PHE A 248 17.65 -26.31 -11.49
C PHE A 248 17.40 -27.76 -11.06
N LEU A 249 17.93 -28.74 -11.80
CA LEU A 249 17.76 -30.16 -11.48
C LEU A 249 18.40 -30.52 -10.14
N ALA A 250 19.64 -30.08 -9.90
CA ALA A 250 20.31 -30.28 -8.62
C ALA A 250 19.56 -29.60 -7.46
N GLY A 251 18.92 -28.47 -7.71
CA GLY A 251 18.07 -27.77 -6.76
C GLY A 251 16.83 -28.58 -6.38
N VAL A 252 16.12 -29.13 -7.36
CA VAL A 252 14.96 -30.01 -7.12
C VAL A 252 15.32 -31.19 -6.22
N GLU A 253 16.38 -31.93 -6.57
CA GLU A 253 16.85 -33.08 -5.78
C GLU A 253 17.27 -32.67 -4.35
N ARG A 254 17.93 -31.52 -4.21
CA ARG A 254 18.35 -30.99 -2.90
C ARG A 254 17.16 -30.64 -2.02
N VAL A 255 16.14 -30.00 -2.59
CA VAL A 255 14.91 -29.61 -1.86
C VAL A 255 14.15 -30.84 -1.40
N LEU A 256 13.99 -31.84 -2.27
CA LEU A 256 13.35 -33.11 -1.93
C LEU A 256 14.11 -33.90 -0.86
N ALA A 257 15.43 -33.99 -0.99
CA ALA A 257 16.28 -34.71 -0.05
C ALA A 257 16.25 -34.10 1.36
N ARG A 258 16.13 -32.77 1.46
CA ARG A 258 15.96 -32.06 2.75
C ARG A 258 14.56 -32.24 3.32
N GLY A 259 13.53 -32.19 2.47
CA GLY A 259 12.14 -32.32 2.92
C GLY A 259 11.68 -31.17 3.81
N GLU A 260 12.27 -29.98 3.68
CA GLU A 260 11.91 -28.76 4.42
C GLU A 260 11.15 -27.79 3.53
N VAL A 261 10.31 -26.94 4.12
CA VAL A 261 9.58 -25.90 3.38
C VAL A 261 10.56 -24.90 2.77
N VAL A 262 10.41 -24.61 1.48
CA VAL A 262 11.17 -23.56 0.76
C VAL A 262 10.16 -22.57 0.21
N ILE A 263 10.39 -21.27 0.43
CA ILE A 263 9.52 -20.20 -0.06
C ILE A 263 10.39 -19.15 -0.74
N GLY A 264 9.97 -18.65 -1.89
CA GLY A 264 10.58 -17.52 -2.55
C GLY A 264 11.84 -17.85 -3.34
N GLU A 265 12.05 -19.11 -3.77
CA GLU A 265 13.24 -19.46 -4.53
C GLU A 265 13.16 -18.88 -5.94
N SER A 266 14.10 -18.01 -6.28
CA SER A 266 14.15 -17.36 -7.59
C SER A 266 14.83 -18.24 -8.65
N LEU A 267 14.16 -18.43 -9.78
CA LEU A 267 14.59 -19.22 -10.92
C LEU A 267 14.56 -18.35 -12.18
N GLY A 268 15.72 -18.11 -12.79
CA GLY A 268 15.80 -17.43 -14.08
C GLY A 268 15.48 -18.39 -15.23
N LEU A 269 14.68 -17.95 -16.20
CA LEU A 269 14.38 -18.67 -17.44
C LEU A 269 15.30 -18.21 -18.57
N ALA A 270 15.53 -19.08 -19.55
CA ALA A 270 16.35 -18.80 -20.73
C ALA A 270 15.77 -17.69 -21.63
N ASP A 271 14.46 -17.45 -21.54
CA ASP A 271 13.75 -16.38 -22.26
C ASP A 271 13.76 -15.01 -21.53
N GLY A 272 14.42 -14.93 -20.37
CA GLY A 272 14.54 -13.71 -19.57
C GLY A 272 13.45 -13.53 -18.50
N ARG A 273 12.46 -14.43 -18.42
CA ARG A 273 11.49 -14.44 -17.30
C ARG A 273 12.15 -14.89 -16.01
N THR A 274 11.55 -14.52 -14.88
CA THR A 274 11.95 -14.95 -13.53
C THR A 274 10.75 -15.58 -12.84
N PHE A 275 10.88 -16.85 -12.48
CA PHE A 275 9.88 -17.56 -11.69
C PHE A 275 10.31 -17.60 -10.23
N GLU A 276 9.34 -17.45 -9.32
CA GLU A 276 9.48 -17.72 -7.90
C GLU A 276 8.85 -19.07 -7.60
N ARG A 277 9.59 -19.96 -6.92
CA ARG A 277 9.17 -21.31 -6.57
C ARG A 277 9.07 -21.50 -5.07
N ASP A 278 7.94 -22.04 -4.64
CA ASP A 278 7.71 -22.53 -3.28
C ASP A 278 7.58 -24.06 -3.30
N TYR A 279 8.08 -24.70 -2.24
CA TYR A 279 7.98 -26.14 -2.01
C TYR A 279 7.46 -26.40 -0.59
N VAL A 280 6.43 -27.25 -0.51
CA VAL A 280 5.80 -27.66 0.75
C VAL A 280 5.66 -29.18 0.78
N PRO A 281 6.31 -29.89 1.72
CA PRO A 281 6.08 -31.32 1.91
C PRO A 281 4.75 -31.55 2.63
N LEU A 282 3.90 -32.43 2.08
CA LEU A 282 2.63 -32.82 2.69
C LEU A 282 2.78 -34.18 3.38
N ALA A 283 2.61 -34.20 4.71
CA ALA A 283 2.76 -35.40 5.54
C ALA A 283 1.54 -35.75 6.43
N ARG A 284 0.51 -34.89 6.48
CA ARG A 284 -0.70 -35.06 7.30
C ARG A 284 -1.97 -34.91 6.46
N GLY A 285 -3.02 -35.65 6.80
CA GLY A 285 -4.35 -35.50 6.19
C GLY A 285 -4.69 -36.45 5.04
N GLY A 286 -4.02 -37.60 4.92
CA GLY A 286 -4.35 -38.65 3.94
C GLY A 286 -3.65 -38.51 2.58
N ALA A 287 -3.01 -37.38 2.30
CA ALA A 287 -2.12 -37.19 1.14
C ALA A 287 -0.67 -37.05 1.62
N ARG A 288 0.21 -37.95 1.17
CA ARG A 288 1.67 -37.84 1.33
C ARG A 288 2.29 -37.50 -0.01
N GLY A 289 3.18 -36.52 -0.04
CA GLY A 289 3.83 -36.08 -1.27
C GLY A 289 4.42 -34.67 -1.19
N HIS A 290 4.63 -34.08 -2.36
CA HIS A 290 5.34 -32.82 -2.54
C HIS A 290 4.46 -31.82 -3.30
N LEU A 291 4.22 -30.66 -2.70
CA LEU A 291 3.51 -29.55 -3.33
C LEU A 291 4.53 -28.51 -3.81
N TRP A 292 4.42 -28.14 -5.07
CA TRP A 292 5.22 -27.11 -5.72
C TRP A 292 4.32 -26.00 -6.22
N HIS A 293 4.72 -24.76 -5.98
CA HIS A 293 4.01 -23.57 -6.42
C HIS A 293 4.97 -22.66 -7.17
N TYR A 294 4.56 -22.17 -8.34
CA TYR A 294 5.35 -21.35 -9.24
C TYR A 294 4.60 -20.06 -9.55
N ARG A 295 5.28 -18.92 -9.44
CA ARG A 295 4.73 -17.60 -9.77
C ARG A 295 5.69 -16.88 -10.72
N ASP A 296 5.16 -16.30 -11.80
CA ASP A 296 5.94 -15.38 -12.63
C ASP A 296 6.04 -14.03 -11.90
N VAL A 297 7.26 -13.65 -11.52
CA VAL A 297 7.53 -12.41 -10.79
C VAL A 297 8.31 -11.40 -11.64
N THR A 298 8.45 -11.67 -12.94
CA THR A 298 9.26 -10.87 -13.87
C THR A 298 8.85 -9.39 -13.86
N GLU A 299 7.56 -9.11 -14.07
CA GLU A 299 7.05 -7.74 -14.14
C GLU A 299 7.19 -7.00 -12.80
N SER A 300 6.83 -7.66 -11.70
CA SER A 300 6.93 -7.09 -10.34
C SER A 300 8.39 -6.74 -9.99
N ARG A 301 9.33 -7.65 -10.31
CA ARG A 301 10.76 -7.45 -10.06
C ARG A 301 11.32 -6.32 -10.93
N LEU A 302 11.03 -6.31 -12.23
CA LEU A 302 11.49 -5.25 -13.15
C LEU A 302 10.91 -3.88 -12.76
N ALA A 303 9.64 -3.82 -12.34
CA ALA A 303 9.03 -2.58 -11.85
C ALA A 303 9.73 -2.08 -10.58
N GLY A 304 10.02 -2.98 -9.63
CA GLY A 304 10.77 -2.65 -8.42
C GLY A 304 12.19 -2.16 -8.70
N GLU A 305 12.89 -2.78 -9.65
CA GLU A 305 14.23 -2.35 -10.08
C GLU A 305 14.21 -1.00 -10.79
N ARG A 306 13.27 -0.77 -11.70
CA ARG A 306 13.09 0.53 -12.37
C ARG A 306 12.79 1.65 -11.37
N LEU A 307 11.91 1.40 -10.41
CA LEU A 307 11.60 2.38 -9.37
C LEU A 307 12.84 2.73 -8.54
N ARG A 308 13.62 1.72 -8.12
CA ARG A 308 14.88 1.94 -7.39
C ARG A 308 15.89 2.72 -8.23
N ALA A 309 16.03 2.40 -9.51
CA ALA A 309 16.94 3.09 -10.42
C ALA A 309 16.54 4.56 -10.61
N GLU A 310 15.25 4.86 -10.77
CA GLU A 310 14.75 6.24 -10.88
C GLU A 310 14.92 7.01 -9.56
N GLN A 311 14.67 6.37 -8.40
CA GLN A 311 14.92 6.97 -7.09
C GLN A 311 16.39 7.32 -6.87
N GLU A 312 17.30 6.40 -7.20
CA GLU A 312 18.74 6.64 -7.09
C GLU A 312 19.20 7.73 -8.06
N ARG A 313 18.68 7.72 -9.29
CA ARG A 313 18.96 8.76 -10.28
C ARG A 313 18.53 10.15 -9.77
N ALA A 314 17.32 10.28 -9.24
CA ALA A 314 16.84 11.54 -8.67
C ALA A 314 17.71 12.00 -7.49
N ARG A 315 18.10 11.08 -6.60
CA ARG A 315 19.00 11.36 -5.46
C ARG A 315 20.37 11.87 -5.93
N LEU A 316 20.95 11.25 -6.96
CA LEU A 316 22.22 11.68 -7.53
C LEU A 316 22.14 13.05 -8.21
N LEU A 317 21.03 13.36 -8.89
CA LEU A 317 20.82 14.67 -9.49
C LEU A 317 20.79 15.80 -8.45
N LEU A 318 20.08 15.60 -7.34
CA LEU A 318 20.04 16.58 -6.24
C LEU A 318 21.41 16.72 -5.55
N ARG A 319 22.10 15.59 -5.35
CA ARG A 319 23.42 15.56 -4.71
C ARG A 319 24.50 16.28 -5.53
N ASN A 320 24.45 16.16 -6.86
CA ASN A 320 25.43 16.76 -7.77
C ASN A 320 24.98 18.12 -8.33
N ALA A 321 23.91 18.72 -7.79
CA ALA A 321 23.46 20.04 -8.19
C ALA A 321 24.54 21.10 -7.87
N LEU A 322 24.75 22.03 -8.80
CA LEU A 322 25.72 23.13 -8.66
C LEU A 322 25.24 24.26 -7.74
N ASP A 323 23.94 24.31 -7.46
CA ASP A 323 23.35 25.19 -6.47
C ASP A 323 23.22 24.45 -5.13
N ALA A 324 23.36 25.18 -4.03
CA ALA A 324 23.10 24.64 -2.71
C ALA A 324 21.61 24.28 -2.61
N PHE A 325 21.33 23.07 -2.19
CA PHE A 325 19.97 22.55 -2.06
C PHE A 325 19.73 22.07 -0.64
N LEU A 326 18.59 22.47 -0.09
CA LEU A 326 18.10 21.98 1.19
C LEU A 326 16.58 21.84 1.17
N SER A 327 16.07 20.93 1.99
CA SER A 327 14.64 20.82 2.28
C SER A 327 14.39 20.92 3.78
N ILE A 328 13.23 21.42 4.16
CA ILE A 328 12.74 21.46 5.55
C ILE A 328 11.33 20.87 5.67
N ASP A 329 11.02 20.27 6.82
CA ASP A 329 9.66 19.87 7.18
C ASP A 329 8.77 21.07 7.56
N ALA A 330 7.52 20.80 7.93
CA ALA A 330 6.55 21.82 8.33
C ALA A 330 6.98 22.57 9.62
N GLU A 331 7.78 21.94 10.47
CA GLU A 331 8.36 22.51 11.68
C GLU A 331 9.64 23.32 11.41
N GLY A 332 10.11 23.36 10.16
CA GLY A 332 11.28 24.11 9.73
C GLY A 332 12.62 23.43 10.03
N ARG A 333 12.61 22.10 10.26
CA ARG A 333 13.82 21.31 10.47
C ARG A 333 14.34 20.76 9.16
N VAL A 334 15.67 20.73 9.02
CA VAL A 334 16.34 20.26 7.79
C VAL A 334 16.08 18.77 7.57
N THR A 335 15.51 18.43 6.42
CA THR A 335 15.25 17.05 5.95
C THR A 335 16.18 16.64 4.82
N GLU A 336 16.73 17.60 4.05
CA GLU A 336 17.72 17.34 3.03
C GLU A 336 18.78 18.44 3.02
N TRP A 337 20.03 18.06 2.72
CA TRP A 337 21.18 18.94 2.64
C TRP A 337 22.19 18.38 1.64
N ASN A 338 22.36 19.03 0.50
CA ASN A 338 23.29 18.53 -0.53
C ASN A 338 24.76 18.94 -0.24
N PRO A 339 25.75 18.29 -0.85
CA PRO A 339 27.17 18.64 -0.71
C PRO A 339 27.47 20.11 -1.04
N GLN A 340 26.76 20.68 -2.00
CA GLN A 340 26.93 22.09 -2.35
C GLN A 340 26.49 23.03 -1.22
N ALA A 341 25.45 22.68 -0.46
CA ALA A 341 25.06 23.41 0.74
C ALA A 341 26.12 23.30 1.84
N GLU A 342 26.82 22.16 1.96
CA GLU A 342 27.98 22.04 2.88
C GLU A 342 29.09 23.01 2.51
N LEU A 343 29.43 23.10 1.23
CA LEU A 343 30.46 24.00 0.72
C LEU A 343 30.07 25.47 0.90
N VAL A 344 28.83 25.83 0.56
CA VAL A 344 28.33 27.21 0.65
C VAL A 344 28.20 27.67 2.11
N PHE A 345 27.64 26.85 3.01
CA PHE A 345 27.40 27.30 4.39
C PHE A 345 28.51 26.91 5.37
N GLY A 346 29.42 26.01 5.00
CA GLY A 346 30.45 25.47 5.88
C GLY A 346 29.91 24.52 6.95
N ILE A 347 28.70 23.98 6.76
CA ILE A 347 28.00 23.11 7.72
C ILE A 347 27.86 21.72 7.08
N PRO A 348 28.46 20.66 7.65
CA PRO A 348 28.29 19.31 7.14
C PRO A 348 26.84 18.85 7.30
N ALA A 349 26.36 18.02 6.37
CA ALA A 349 24.98 17.51 6.37
C ALA A 349 24.66 16.79 7.68
N GLU A 350 25.60 15.98 8.20
CA GLU A 350 25.43 15.26 9.48
C GLU A 350 25.10 16.21 10.65
N GLU A 351 25.61 17.44 10.63
CA GLU A 351 25.29 18.46 11.63
C GLU A 351 24.00 19.20 11.29
N ALA A 352 23.72 19.47 10.01
CA ALA A 352 22.55 20.22 9.60
C ALA A 352 21.22 19.45 9.77
N MET A 353 21.23 18.14 9.49
CA MET A 353 20.04 17.30 9.46
C MET A 353 19.27 17.32 10.81
N GLY A 354 17.95 17.55 10.74
CA GLY A 354 17.04 17.61 11.89
C GLY A 354 17.11 18.89 12.73
N ARG A 355 18.08 19.77 12.48
CA ARG A 355 18.18 21.06 13.18
C ARG A 355 17.24 22.10 12.55
N PRO A 356 16.80 23.11 13.32
CA PRO A 356 16.03 24.23 12.78
C PRO A 356 16.87 25.00 11.75
N MET A 357 16.42 25.06 10.50
CA MET A 357 17.17 25.69 9.40
C MET A 357 17.47 27.17 9.69
N ALA A 358 16.52 27.88 10.31
CA ALA A 358 16.66 29.30 10.64
C ALA A 358 17.84 29.59 11.59
N GLU A 359 18.24 28.64 12.43
CA GLU A 359 19.40 28.80 13.31
C GLU A 359 20.73 28.65 12.57
N LEU A 360 20.73 27.94 11.44
CA LEU A 360 21.91 27.59 10.67
C LEU A 360 22.28 28.70 9.67
N ILE A 361 21.31 29.14 8.86
CA ILE A 361 21.59 29.96 7.66
C ILE A 361 20.87 31.30 7.61
N VAL A 362 19.94 31.56 8.53
CA VAL A 362 19.18 32.82 8.54
C VAL A 362 19.83 33.80 9.54
N PRO A 363 20.18 35.03 9.11
CA PRO A 363 20.69 36.08 10.00
C PRO A 363 19.75 36.32 11.20
N PRO A 364 20.29 36.51 12.42
CA PRO A 364 19.48 36.61 13.65
C PRO A 364 18.32 37.61 13.57
N GLU A 365 18.55 38.77 12.97
CA GLU A 365 17.55 39.84 12.79
C GLU A 365 16.37 39.47 11.87
N HIS A 366 16.50 38.41 11.06
CA HIS A 366 15.49 37.99 10.10
C HIS A 366 14.71 36.74 10.55
N ARG A 367 15.13 36.07 11.63
CA ARG A 367 14.54 34.80 12.11
C ARG A 367 13.08 34.93 12.52
N GLU A 368 12.70 36.00 13.23
CA GLU A 368 11.30 36.23 13.61
C GLU A 368 10.40 36.47 12.38
N GLY A 369 10.90 37.23 11.40
CA GLY A 369 10.19 37.48 10.16
C GLY A 369 9.96 36.19 9.37
N HIS A 370 11.00 35.35 9.30
CA HIS A 370 10.91 34.02 8.69
C HIS A 370 9.87 33.13 9.38
N ALA A 371 9.90 33.05 10.72
CA ALA A 371 8.95 32.24 11.49
C ALA A 371 7.49 32.67 11.25
N ARG A 372 7.21 33.98 11.30
CA ARG A 372 5.87 34.53 10.98
C ARG A 372 5.45 34.23 9.53
N GLY A 373 6.38 34.26 8.59
CA GLY A 373 6.14 33.92 7.19
C GLY A 373 5.74 32.45 7.00
N MET A 374 6.44 31.55 7.68
CA MET A 374 6.15 30.10 7.68
C MET A 374 4.75 29.81 8.26
N GLU A 375 4.46 30.36 9.44
CA GLU A 375 3.16 30.19 10.11
C GLU A 375 2.00 30.71 9.24
N ARG A 376 2.20 31.88 8.61
CA ARG A 376 1.22 32.43 7.67
C ARG A 376 0.97 31.46 6.51
N TYR A 377 2.02 30.92 5.89
CA TYR A 377 1.86 30.00 4.76
C TYR A 377 1.14 28.72 5.17
N LEU A 378 1.54 28.08 6.28
CA LEU A 378 0.89 26.85 6.76
C LEU A 378 -0.60 27.06 7.05
N ARG A 379 -1.01 28.27 7.45
CA ARG A 379 -2.41 28.61 7.71
C ARG A 379 -3.20 29.02 6.47
N THR A 380 -2.61 29.79 5.55
CA THR A 380 -3.35 30.45 4.47
C THR A 380 -3.00 29.96 3.07
N GLY A 381 -1.96 29.14 2.92
CA GLY A 381 -1.41 28.73 1.62
C GLY A 381 -0.74 29.87 0.83
N GLU A 382 -0.61 31.07 1.42
CA GLU A 382 -0.04 32.23 0.75
C GLU A 382 1.32 32.59 1.36
N GLY A 383 2.36 32.63 0.52
CA GLY A 383 3.72 32.97 0.94
C GLY A 383 4.28 34.07 0.05
N SER A 384 4.78 35.15 0.65
CA SER A 384 5.33 36.28 -0.09
C SER A 384 6.66 35.97 -0.78
N VAL A 385 7.36 34.90 -0.38
CA VAL A 385 8.71 34.54 -0.85
C VAL A 385 8.75 33.25 -1.67
N LEU A 386 7.60 32.60 -1.88
CA LEU A 386 7.51 31.29 -2.52
C LEU A 386 7.32 31.41 -4.04
N ASN A 387 7.75 30.38 -4.78
CA ASN A 387 7.58 30.24 -6.24
C ASN A 387 8.19 31.39 -7.06
N ARG A 388 9.16 32.12 -6.52
CA ARG A 388 9.90 33.18 -7.20
C ARG A 388 11.35 33.21 -6.74
N ARG A 389 12.20 33.81 -7.56
CA ARG A 389 13.58 34.14 -7.17
C ARG A 389 13.60 35.44 -6.38
N ILE A 390 14.29 35.41 -5.24
CA ILE A 390 14.55 36.59 -4.41
C ILE A 390 16.03 36.66 -4.07
N GLU A 391 16.56 37.87 -3.93
CA GLU A 391 17.90 38.10 -3.41
C GLU A 391 17.80 38.52 -1.94
N ILE A 392 18.44 37.78 -1.05
CA ILE A 392 18.46 38.02 0.39
C ILE A 392 19.87 37.78 0.95
N GLU A 393 20.09 38.10 2.22
CA GLU A 393 21.33 37.73 2.91
C GLU A 393 21.15 36.39 3.64
N ALA A 394 22.17 35.54 3.53
CA ALA A 394 22.29 34.32 4.30
C ALA A 394 23.53 34.38 5.21
N LEU A 395 23.59 33.46 6.17
CA LEU A 395 24.64 33.35 7.17
C LEU A 395 25.46 32.08 6.93
N ARG A 396 26.79 32.19 6.91
CA ARG A 396 27.70 31.03 6.95
C ARG A 396 27.99 30.63 8.39
N ARG A 397 28.58 29.45 8.59
CA ARG A 397 28.98 28.94 9.91
C ARG A 397 29.89 29.88 10.70
N ASP A 398 30.78 30.60 10.02
CA ASP A 398 31.72 31.55 10.61
C ASP A 398 31.05 32.88 11.05
N GLY A 399 29.75 33.04 10.78
CA GLY A 399 29.00 34.27 11.05
C GLY A 399 29.03 35.29 9.91
N THR A 400 29.74 35.02 8.82
CA THR A 400 29.80 35.91 7.66
C THR A 400 28.43 35.97 6.97
N LYS A 401 27.95 37.19 6.74
CA LYS A 401 26.76 37.44 5.91
C LYS A 401 27.17 37.55 4.46
N PHE A 402 26.39 36.93 3.57
CA PHE A 402 26.65 36.98 2.14
C PHE A 402 25.34 36.98 1.36
N PRO A 403 25.32 37.63 0.18
CA PRO A 403 24.12 37.70 -0.64
C PRO A 403 23.87 36.37 -1.36
N VAL A 404 22.63 35.92 -1.34
CA VAL A 404 22.17 34.73 -2.03
C VAL A 404 20.94 35.01 -2.89
N GLU A 405 20.88 34.36 -4.06
CA GLU A 405 19.65 34.19 -4.82
C GLU A 405 18.98 32.89 -4.35
N LEU A 406 17.73 32.99 -3.88
CA LEU A 406 16.97 31.88 -3.30
C LEU A 406 15.67 31.66 -4.08
N SER A 407 15.34 30.39 -4.33
CA SER A 407 14.03 29.94 -4.81
C SER A 407 13.46 28.88 -3.86
N ILE A 408 12.23 29.07 -3.38
CA ILE A 408 11.58 28.16 -2.43
C ILE A 408 10.32 27.55 -3.07
N TYR A 409 10.20 26.24 -3.01
CA TYR A 409 9.10 25.45 -3.53
C TYR A 409 8.44 24.64 -2.42
N PRO A 410 7.15 24.87 -2.13
CA PRO A 410 6.39 24.01 -1.23
C PRO A 410 5.94 22.75 -1.97
N ILE A 411 6.16 21.58 -1.36
CA ILE A 411 5.74 20.28 -1.85
C ILE A 411 4.76 19.69 -0.84
N GLY A 412 3.50 19.52 -1.27
CA GLY A 412 2.48 18.88 -0.45
C GLY A 412 2.58 17.36 -0.51
N GLN A 413 2.63 16.72 0.65
CA GLN A 413 2.48 15.27 0.82
C GLN A 413 1.33 14.99 1.80
N GLY A 414 0.14 14.71 1.25
CA GLY A 414 -1.08 14.56 2.05
C GLY A 414 -1.42 15.85 2.81
N ASP A 415 -1.52 15.76 4.14
CA ASP A 415 -1.77 16.89 5.04
C ASP A 415 -0.50 17.61 5.51
N THR A 416 0.68 17.20 5.03
CA THR A 416 1.97 17.76 5.44
C THR A 416 2.66 18.47 4.29
N TYR A 417 3.47 19.49 4.62
CA TYR A 417 4.26 20.24 3.66
C TYR A 417 5.75 20.03 3.91
N THR A 418 6.50 19.92 2.82
CA THR A 418 7.96 20.06 2.80
C THR A 418 8.30 21.29 1.98
N PHE A 419 9.29 22.07 2.40
CA PHE A 419 9.76 23.23 1.64
C PHE A 419 11.16 22.95 1.13
N SER A 420 11.32 22.99 -0.19
CA SER A 420 12.61 22.77 -0.85
C SER A 420 13.15 24.09 -1.37
N ALA A 421 14.44 24.34 -1.13
CA ALA A 421 15.11 25.59 -1.45
C ALA A 421 16.35 25.34 -2.30
N PHE A 422 16.49 26.11 -3.38
CA PHE A 422 17.72 26.23 -4.16
C PHE A 422 18.35 27.59 -3.88
N ILE A 423 19.62 27.58 -3.50
CA ILE A 423 20.37 28.74 -3.03
C ILE A 423 21.63 28.87 -3.87
N ARG A 424 21.81 30.05 -4.47
CA ARG A 424 23.00 30.41 -5.23
C ARG A 424 23.70 31.57 -4.55
N ASP A 425 24.98 31.40 -4.28
CA ASP A 425 25.85 32.48 -3.85
C ASP A 425 26.04 33.49 -5.00
N ILE A 426 25.72 34.75 -4.76
CA ILE A 426 25.85 35.83 -5.75
C ILE A 426 26.89 36.87 -5.34
N SER A 427 27.78 36.53 -4.40
CA SER A 427 28.81 37.44 -3.89
C SER A 427 29.71 37.96 -5.01
N GLU A 428 30.26 37.06 -5.83
CA GLU A 428 31.13 37.42 -6.97
C GLU A 428 30.40 38.31 -7.98
N ARG A 429 29.16 37.95 -8.33
CA ARG A 429 28.34 38.75 -9.25
C ARG A 429 28.12 40.16 -8.71
N ARG A 430 27.77 40.30 -7.42
CA ARG A 430 27.56 41.61 -6.79
C ARG A 430 28.85 42.41 -6.67
N GLU A 431 29.98 41.75 -6.45
CA GLU A 431 31.28 42.43 -6.42
C GLU A 431 31.64 43.00 -7.79
N ILE A 432 31.44 42.22 -8.86
CA ILE A 432 31.64 42.67 -10.24
C ILE A 432 30.70 43.85 -10.57
N GLU A 433 29.42 43.74 -10.22
CA GLU A 433 28.45 44.83 -10.41
C GLU A 433 28.87 46.09 -9.65
N ARG A 434 29.32 45.97 -8.39
CA ARG A 434 29.81 47.09 -7.58
C ARG A 434 31.07 47.72 -8.18
N MET A 435 32.06 46.93 -8.57
CA MET A 435 33.30 47.43 -9.19
C MET A 435 33.00 48.19 -10.49
N LYS A 436 32.06 47.68 -11.29
CA LYS A 436 31.60 48.36 -12.51
C LYS A 436 30.94 49.70 -12.20
N ASP A 437 30.06 49.76 -11.22
CA ASP A 437 29.39 51.01 -10.82
C ASP A 437 30.38 52.04 -10.25
N GLU A 438 31.36 51.60 -9.46
CA GLU A 438 32.45 52.43 -8.94
C GLU A 438 33.33 52.98 -10.08
N LEU A 439 33.67 52.15 -11.06
CA LEU A 439 34.41 52.57 -12.25
C LEU A 439 33.63 53.63 -13.04
N ILE A 440 32.35 53.39 -13.35
CA ILE A 440 31.49 54.33 -14.09
C ILE A 440 31.38 55.66 -13.34
N SER A 441 31.21 55.62 -12.01
CA SER A 441 31.15 56.81 -11.16
C SER A 441 32.46 57.61 -11.22
N THR A 442 33.61 56.93 -11.11
CA THR A 442 34.94 57.55 -11.15
C THR A 442 35.20 58.22 -12.50
N VAL A 443 34.93 57.52 -13.61
CA VAL A 443 35.08 58.07 -14.97
C VAL A 443 34.17 59.29 -15.16
N SER A 444 32.92 59.21 -14.69
CA SER A 444 31.97 60.32 -14.77
C SER A 444 32.47 61.56 -14.02
N HIS A 445 33.11 61.39 -12.86
CA HIS A 445 33.71 62.47 -12.09
C HIS A 445 34.92 63.10 -12.80
N GLU A 446 35.83 62.27 -13.29
CA GLU A 446 37.03 62.72 -14.00
C GLU A 446 36.73 63.41 -15.34
N LEU A 447 35.62 63.07 -16.00
CA LEU A 447 35.15 63.77 -17.20
C LEU A 447 34.39 65.07 -16.87
N ARG A 448 33.68 65.15 -15.74
CA ARG A 448 32.90 66.35 -15.38
C ARG A 448 33.80 67.54 -15.03
N THR A 449 34.92 67.30 -14.37
CA THR A 449 35.89 68.33 -13.97
C THR A 449 36.42 69.15 -15.16
N PRO A 450 37.05 68.53 -16.19
CA PRO A 450 37.51 69.23 -17.39
C PRO A 450 36.38 69.94 -18.13
N LEU A 451 35.22 69.29 -18.25
CA LEU A 451 34.05 69.87 -18.92
C LEU A 451 33.53 71.13 -18.21
N THR A 452 33.57 71.14 -16.87
CA THR A 452 33.18 72.30 -16.05
C THR A 452 34.18 73.45 -16.22
N SER A 453 35.48 73.15 -16.25
CA SER A 453 36.55 74.13 -16.53
C SER A 453 36.37 74.76 -17.92
N LEU A 454 36.26 73.93 -18.96
CA LEU A 454 36.01 74.33 -20.35
C LEU A 454 34.81 75.27 -20.45
N ARG A 455 33.69 74.86 -19.87
CA ARG A 455 32.46 75.65 -19.86
C ARG A 455 32.66 77.00 -19.17
N GLY A 456 33.33 77.03 -18.00
CA GLY A 456 33.58 78.25 -17.26
C GLY A 456 34.43 79.26 -18.05
N PHE A 457 35.52 78.82 -18.69
CA PHE A 457 36.36 79.71 -19.51
C PHE A 457 35.64 80.22 -20.76
N VAL A 458 34.86 79.36 -21.42
CA VAL A 458 34.03 79.76 -22.57
C VAL A 458 32.95 80.77 -22.15
N GLU A 459 32.27 80.56 -21.02
CA GLU A 459 31.27 81.49 -20.50
C GLU A 459 31.88 82.86 -20.16
N LEU A 460 33.04 82.89 -19.48
CA LEU A 460 33.77 84.13 -19.19
C LEU A 460 34.10 84.91 -20.47
N MET A 461 34.66 84.24 -21.48
CA MET A 461 34.99 84.85 -22.77
C MET A 461 33.78 85.37 -23.55
N ARG A 462 32.57 84.84 -23.28
CA ARG A 462 31.32 85.31 -23.89
C ARG A 462 30.72 86.51 -23.17
N GLU A 463 30.91 86.61 -21.86
CA GLU A 463 30.33 87.67 -21.03
C GLU A 463 31.13 88.97 -21.04
N ARG A 464 32.46 88.90 -21.24
CA ARG A 464 33.35 90.05 -21.17
C ARG A 464 34.37 90.01 -22.31
N ASP A 465 34.73 91.21 -22.80
CA ASP A 465 35.85 91.33 -23.74
C ASP A 465 37.15 91.45 -22.95
N TYR A 466 38.09 90.54 -23.24
CA TYR A 466 39.39 90.47 -22.57
C TYR A 466 40.50 90.93 -23.53
N PRO A 467 41.61 91.50 -23.00
CA PRO A 467 42.82 91.74 -23.78
C PRO A 467 43.29 90.47 -24.51
N ARG A 468 43.95 90.65 -25.66
CA ARG A 468 44.41 89.53 -26.50
C ARG A 468 45.20 88.49 -25.72
N GLU A 469 46.14 88.92 -24.88
CA GLU A 469 46.99 88.04 -24.06
C GLU A 469 46.16 87.15 -23.12
N ARG A 470 45.17 87.71 -22.41
CA ARG A 470 44.26 86.96 -21.52
C ARG A 470 43.35 85.98 -22.29
N ARG A 471 42.93 86.33 -23.51
CA ARG A 471 42.17 85.41 -24.37
C ARG A 471 43.02 84.25 -24.84
N GLU A 472 44.26 84.51 -25.23
CA GLU A 472 45.22 83.46 -25.62
C GLU A 472 45.51 82.52 -24.44
N GLU A 473 45.61 83.04 -23.21
CA GLU A 473 45.72 82.22 -21.98
C GLU A 473 44.49 81.32 -21.77
N PHE A 474 43.26 81.86 -21.85
CA PHE A 474 42.05 81.05 -21.72
C PHE A 474 41.90 80.00 -22.82
N LEU A 475 42.24 80.34 -24.07
CA LEU A 475 42.23 79.40 -25.18
C LEU A 475 43.26 78.28 -24.99
N ALA A 476 44.43 78.58 -24.43
CA ALA A 476 45.43 77.57 -24.08
C ALA A 476 44.90 76.60 -23.02
N ILE A 477 44.27 77.11 -21.95
CA ILE A 477 43.66 76.27 -20.91
C ILE A 477 42.54 75.40 -21.50
N ILE A 478 41.68 75.96 -22.36
CA ILE A 478 40.62 75.20 -23.04
C ILE A 478 41.22 74.10 -23.92
N HIS A 479 42.27 74.39 -24.68
CA HIS A 479 42.95 73.41 -25.50
C HIS A 479 43.53 72.28 -24.65
N ASP A 480 44.26 72.62 -23.57
CA ASP A 480 44.88 71.64 -22.69
C ASP A 480 43.85 70.74 -22.00
N GLU A 481 42.70 71.30 -21.60
CA GLU A 481 41.64 70.54 -20.96
C GLU A 481 40.89 69.64 -21.96
N THR A 482 40.81 70.04 -23.24
CA THR A 482 40.28 69.20 -24.34
C THR A 482 41.24 68.03 -24.65
N MET A 483 42.55 68.30 -24.66
CA MET A 483 43.58 67.27 -24.84
C MET A 483 43.62 66.30 -23.65
N ARG A 484 43.38 66.80 -22.43
CA ARG A 484 43.24 65.96 -21.23
C ARG A 484 42.01 65.06 -21.32
N LEU A 485 40.85 65.60 -21.72
CA LEU A 485 39.61 64.83 -21.85
C LEU A 485 39.71 63.74 -22.93
N SER A 486 40.37 64.04 -24.05
CA SER A 486 40.60 63.05 -25.13
C SER A 486 41.46 61.89 -24.63
N ARG A 487 42.57 62.17 -23.92
CA ARG A 487 43.41 61.12 -23.32
C ARG A 487 42.64 60.25 -22.33
N LEU A 488 41.85 60.85 -21.45
CA LEU A 488 41.02 60.09 -20.49
C LEU A 488 40.00 59.18 -21.18
N LEU A 489 39.41 59.64 -22.30
CA LEU A 489 38.47 58.85 -23.08
C LEU A 489 39.16 57.66 -23.76
N ASP A 490 40.33 57.90 -24.38
CA ASP A 490 41.11 56.86 -25.05
C ASP A 490 41.58 55.80 -24.04
N ASP A 491 42.11 56.23 -22.88
CA ASP A 491 42.53 55.33 -21.79
C ASP A 491 41.36 54.46 -21.31
N PHE A 492 40.16 55.03 -21.17
CA PHE A 492 38.96 54.29 -20.78
C PHE A 492 38.53 53.25 -21.84
N LEU A 493 38.55 53.62 -23.12
CA LEU A 493 38.23 52.71 -24.22
C LEU A 493 39.22 51.56 -24.32
N ASP A 494 40.51 51.83 -24.07
CA ASP A 494 41.54 50.80 -24.05
C ASP A 494 41.33 49.81 -22.89
N ILE A 495 40.96 50.28 -21.69
CA ILE A 495 40.57 49.40 -20.57
C ILE A 495 39.37 48.51 -20.95
N GLN A 496 38.32 49.08 -21.55
CA GLN A 496 37.14 48.32 -21.96
C GLN A 496 37.44 47.25 -23.02
N ARG A 497 38.38 47.52 -23.94
CA ARG A 497 38.84 46.54 -24.92
C ARG A 497 39.65 45.41 -24.27
N LEU A 498 40.50 45.73 -23.30
CA LEU A 498 41.26 44.75 -22.51
C LEU A 498 40.34 43.81 -21.71
N GLU A 499 39.37 44.36 -20.97
CA GLU A 499 38.42 43.57 -20.17
C GLU A 499 37.55 42.64 -21.03
N ALA A 500 37.16 43.09 -22.23
CA ALA A 500 36.37 42.29 -23.15
C ALA A 500 37.19 41.20 -23.88
N GLY A 501 38.50 41.10 -23.63
CA GLY A 501 39.39 40.21 -24.38
C GLY A 501 39.47 40.52 -25.87
N ARG A 502 39.09 41.73 -26.28
CA ARG A 502 39.05 42.20 -27.68
C ARG A 502 40.23 43.12 -28.02
N TYR A 503 41.29 43.04 -27.21
CA TYR A 503 42.52 43.78 -27.45
C TYR A 503 43.45 42.90 -28.26
N GLU A 504 43.42 43.08 -29.58
CA GLU A 504 44.33 42.38 -30.49
C GLU A 504 45.65 43.15 -30.53
N LEU A 505 46.76 42.47 -30.21
CA LEU A 505 48.11 43.01 -30.33
C LEU A 505 48.70 42.61 -31.68
N GLU A 506 49.21 43.58 -32.41
CA GLU A 506 49.93 43.33 -33.66
C GLU A 506 51.39 43.03 -33.31
N LEU A 507 51.66 41.77 -32.97
CA LEU A 507 52.99 41.33 -32.55
C LEU A 507 53.91 41.11 -33.75
N GLU A 508 54.91 41.96 -33.87
CA GLU A 508 55.97 41.83 -34.88
C GLU A 508 57.36 41.76 -34.21
N PRO A 509 58.33 41.03 -34.78
CA PRO A 509 59.71 41.03 -34.28
C PRO A 509 60.31 42.43 -34.41
N LEU A 510 60.57 43.09 -33.27
CA LEU A 510 61.04 44.47 -33.21
C LEU A 510 62.36 44.58 -32.44
N GLU A 511 63.31 45.33 -32.99
CA GLU A 511 64.52 45.74 -32.27
C GLU A 511 64.19 46.89 -31.31
N LEU A 512 64.34 46.66 -30.00
CA LEU A 512 63.89 47.61 -28.97
C LEU A 512 64.75 48.87 -28.90
N ALA A 513 66.07 48.75 -29.06
CA ALA A 513 67.01 49.86 -28.92
C ALA A 513 66.67 51.09 -29.78
N PRO A 514 66.45 50.98 -31.11
CA PRO A 514 66.10 52.13 -31.94
C PRO A 514 64.75 52.75 -31.56
N VAL A 515 63.77 51.92 -31.17
CA VAL A 515 62.42 52.38 -30.79
C VAL A 515 62.44 53.16 -29.48
N LEU A 516 63.17 52.68 -28.48
CA LEU A 516 63.36 53.36 -27.20
C LEU A 516 64.12 54.68 -27.40
N ALA A 517 65.20 54.68 -28.20
CA ALA A 517 65.97 55.89 -28.51
C ALA A 517 65.11 56.96 -29.19
N GLU A 518 64.33 56.59 -30.22
CA GLU A 518 63.41 57.50 -30.90
C GLU A 518 62.34 58.05 -29.95
N THR A 519 61.75 57.19 -29.12
CA THR A 519 60.68 57.58 -28.19
C THR A 519 61.18 58.54 -27.12
N VAL A 520 62.36 58.29 -26.54
CA VAL A 520 62.99 59.17 -25.55
C VAL A 520 63.39 60.50 -26.18
N GLU A 521 63.93 60.50 -27.40
CA GLU A 521 64.31 61.73 -28.10
C GLU A 521 63.09 62.60 -28.41
N LEU A 522 61.99 62.00 -28.86
CA LEU A 522 60.73 62.71 -29.07
C LEU A 522 60.22 63.32 -27.77
N PHE A 523 60.36 62.60 -26.65
CA PHE A 523 59.93 63.06 -25.33
C PHE A 523 60.83 64.17 -24.75
N ARG A 524 62.15 64.19 -25.05
CA ARG A 524 63.07 65.28 -24.64
C ARG A 524 62.57 66.67 -25.04
N SER A 525 61.95 66.79 -26.21
CA SER A 525 61.36 68.06 -26.67
C SER A 525 60.21 68.58 -25.80
N ARG A 526 59.59 67.69 -25.02
CA ARG A 526 58.42 67.95 -24.15
C ARG A 526 58.75 67.92 -22.65
N SER A 527 59.94 67.50 -22.24
CA SER A 527 60.29 67.26 -20.83
C SER A 527 60.51 68.53 -19.98
N GLY A 528 60.32 69.73 -20.54
CA GLY A 528 60.45 71.00 -19.80
C GLY A 528 61.85 71.25 -19.23
N GLY A 529 62.89 70.58 -19.77
CA GLY A 529 64.28 70.73 -19.33
C GLY A 529 64.77 69.68 -18.33
N HIS A 530 63.99 68.65 -18.00
CA HIS A 530 64.45 67.54 -17.17
C HIS A 530 65.50 66.70 -17.93
N PRO A 531 66.65 66.36 -17.30
CA PRO A 531 67.67 65.53 -17.93
C PRO A 531 67.14 64.09 -18.10
N LEU A 532 67.24 63.57 -19.32
CA LEU A 532 66.82 62.21 -19.68
C LEU A 532 68.02 61.43 -20.21
N GLU A 533 68.52 60.51 -19.39
CA GLU A 533 69.58 59.57 -19.75
C GLU A 533 68.96 58.23 -20.17
N LEU A 534 69.37 57.73 -21.34
CA LEU A 534 68.94 56.45 -21.87
C LEU A 534 70.15 55.52 -21.87
N GLU A 535 70.08 54.46 -21.06
CA GLU A 535 71.05 53.36 -21.06
C GLU A 535 70.38 52.10 -21.61
N VAL A 536 70.90 51.58 -22.72
CA VAL A 536 70.40 50.38 -23.40
C VAL A 536 71.60 49.54 -23.81
N ASP A 537 71.51 48.22 -23.65
CA ASP A 537 72.56 47.28 -24.08
C ASP A 537 72.58 47.16 -25.62
N ASP A 538 73.78 47.08 -26.21
CA ASP A 538 73.99 47.07 -27.65
C ASP A 538 73.55 45.72 -28.28
N GLU A 539 73.42 44.65 -27.49
CA GLU A 539 73.07 43.29 -27.95
C GLU A 539 71.66 42.83 -27.54
N LEU A 540 70.65 43.71 -27.62
CA LEU A 540 69.27 43.29 -27.37
C LEU A 540 68.69 42.46 -28.53
N PRO A 541 68.11 41.27 -28.26
CA PRO A 541 67.45 40.48 -29.30
C PRO A 541 66.15 41.15 -29.76
N ALA A 542 65.78 40.93 -31.03
CA ALA A 542 64.45 41.29 -31.51
C ALA A 542 63.38 40.46 -30.79
N VAL A 543 62.34 41.13 -30.28
CA VAL A 543 61.26 40.50 -29.53
C VAL A 543 59.91 40.75 -30.21
N PRO A 544 58.96 39.78 -30.16
CA PRO A 544 57.62 39.99 -30.68
C PRO A 544 56.86 40.98 -29.80
N VAL A 545 56.61 42.18 -30.31
CA VAL A 545 55.94 43.26 -29.59
C VAL A 545 55.17 44.15 -30.56
N ASP A 546 54.12 44.81 -30.05
CA ASP A 546 53.37 45.83 -30.78
C ASP A 546 54.08 47.18 -30.63
N LEU A 547 54.47 47.80 -31.76
CA LEU A 547 55.26 49.04 -31.79
C LEU A 547 54.52 50.19 -31.11
N ASP A 548 53.24 50.37 -31.40
CA ASP A 548 52.46 51.50 -30.90
C ASP A 548 52.21 51.36 -29.40
N ARG A 549 51.98 50.13 -28.92
CA ARG A 549 51.79 49.86 -27.48
C ARG A 549 53.07 49.97 -26.69
N LEU A 550 54.20 49.53 -27.24
CA LEU A 550 55.51 49.74 -26.63
C LEU A 550 55.79 51.24 -26.46
N ARG A 551 55.57 52.03 -27.52
CA ARG A 551 55.72 53.49 -27.46
C ARG A 551 54.81 54.12 -26.41
N GLN A 552 53.54 53.72 -26.35
CA GLN A 552 52.58 54.20 -25.35
C GLN A 552 53.04 53.92 -23.92
N VAL A 553 53.53 52.71 -23.63
CA VAL A 553 54.06 52.34 -22.31
C VAL A 553 55.27 53.21 -21.94
N VAL A 554 56.23 53.37 -22.85
CA VAL A 554 57.44 54.16 -22.62
C VAL A 554 57.09 55.63 -22.39
N VAL A 555 56.21 56.21 -23.22
CA VAL A 555 55.73 57.60 -23.03
C VAL A 555 55.03 57.77 -21.69
N ASN A 556 54.21 56.80 -21.27
CA ASN A 556 53.52 56.85 -19.99
C ASN A 556 54.50 56.78 -18.80
N LEU A 557 55.51 55.92 -18.87
CA LEU A 557 56.55 55.82 -17.84
C LEU A 557 57.39 57.10 -17.75
N LEU A 558 57.82 57.64 -18.89
CA LEU A 558 58.57 58.91 -18.95
C LEU A 558 57.74 60.09 -18.42
N SER A 559 56.46 60.16 -18.77
CA SER A 559 55.52 61.16 -18.26
C SER A 559 55.39 61.08 -16.74
N ASN A 560 55.27 59.86 -16.19
CA ASN A 560 55.24 59.66 -14.75
C ASN A 560 56.57 60.05 -14.07
N ALA A 561 57.72 59.73 -14.68
CA ALA A 561 59.05 60.06 -14.15
C ALA A 561 59.38 61.56 -14.17
N VAL A 562 58.79 62.34 -15.07
CA VAL A 562 58.91 63.81 -15.05
C VAL A 562 57.95 64.43 -14.03
N LYS A 563 56.82 63.76 -13.77
CA LYS A 563 55.78 64.25 -12.85
C LYS A 563 56.13 64.06 -11.37
N PHE A 564 56.80 62.95 -11.03
CA PHE A 564 57.16 62.54 -9.66
C PHE A 564 58.67 62.52 -9.49
#